data_AF-A0A847DFE2-F1
#
_entry.id   AF-A0A847DFE2-F1
#
_cell.length_a   1.000
_cell.length_b   1.000
_cell.length_c   1.000
_cell.angle_alpha   90.00
_cell.angle_beta   90.00
_cell.angle_gamma   90.00
#
_symmetry.space_group_name_H-M   'P 1'
#
loop_
_entity.id
_entity.type
_entity.pdbx_description
1 polymer ?
#
loop_
_entity_poly.entity_id
_entity_poly.type
_entity_poly.pdbx_seq_one_letter_code
_entity_poly.pdbx_strand_id
1 'polypeptide(L)'
;MRTFYIFIFLLAAHILGDVIFGSHKLAILKRGSGFLTQMSGQMIHGLIHGFMAGVMLYLCPGEQDWLKGAVFLFCIHVFIDLIRSNTEKRLFGPGKVHVKRSEFFDWIRGKTKDPEKMNFNNLKIWLLINIVDQASHIISLYAITQLIR
;
A
#
# COMPACT_ATOMS: atom_id res chain seq x y z
N MET A 1 -7.50 -18.79 17.42
CA MET A 1 -7.97 -17.46 17.90
C MET A 1 -6.87 -16.40 17.84
N ARG A 2 -5.70 -16.57 18.48
CA ARG A 2 -4.60 -15.57 18.47
C ARG A 2 -4.20 -15.08 17.08
N THR A 3 -3.88 -15.98 16.14
CA THR A 3 -3.53 -15.64 14.75
C THR A 3 -4.60 -14.80 14.04
N PHE A 4 -5.87 -15.10 14.28
CA PHE A 4 -6.98 -14.36 13.67
C PHE A 4 -7.04 -12.92 14.20
N TYR A 5 -6.90 -12.71 15.51
CA TYR A 5 -6.87 -11.35 16.08
C TYR A 5 -5.69 -10.55 15.56
N ILE A 6 -4.48 -11.11 15.58
CA ILE A 6 -3.29 -10.46 15.02
C ILE A 6 -3.55 -10.02 13.57
N PHE A 7 -4.12 -10.90 12.75
CA PHE A 7 -4.44 -10.58 11.35
C PHE A 7 -5.42 -9.41 11.23
N ILE A 8 -6.49 -9.40 12.03
CA ILE A 8 -7.49 -8.32 12.03
C ILE A 8 -6.87 -6.98 12.48
N PHE A 9 -6.04 -6.99 13.51
CA PHE A 9 -5.35 -5.77 13.99
C PHE A 9 -4.34 -5.24 12.95
N LEU A 10 -3.59 -6.12 12.29
CA LEU A 10 -2.70 -5.76 11.19
C LEU A 10 -3.47 -5.22 9.97
N LEU A 11 -4.62 -5.82 9.64
CA LEU A 11 -5.48 -5.35 8.57
C LEU A 11 -6.04 -3.95 8.89
N ALA A 12 -6.48 -3.74 10.12
CA ALA A 12 -6.92 -2.42 10.60
C ALA A 12 -5.80 -1.39 10.51
N ALA A 13 -4.58 -1.73 10.95
CA ALA A 13 -3.41 -0.86 10.81
C ALA A 13 -3.12 -0.47 9.36
N HIS A 14 -3.20 -1.43 8.43
CA HIS A 14 -2.99 -1.17 7.02
C HIS A 14 -4.05 -0.21 6.46
N ILE A 15 -5.33 -0.47 6.70
CA ILE A 15 -6.44 0.39 6.26
C ILE A 15 -6.31 1.79 6.85
N LEU A 16 -6.01 1.92 8.14
CA LEU A 16 -5.86 3.20 8.82
C LEU A 16 -4.67 4.01 8.26
N GLY A 17 -3.54 3.35 8.00
CA GLY A 17 -2.40 4.01 7.36
C GLY A 17 -2.76 4.59 5.99
N ASP A 18 -3.52 3.84 5.19
CA ASP A 18 -3.97 4.24 3.86
C ASP A 18 -4.99 5.39 3.88
N VAL A 19 -5.95 5.34 4.81
CA VAL A 19 -7.03 6.33 4.93
C VAL A 19 -6.54 7.64 5.51
N ILE A 20 -5.74 7.59 6.59
CA ILE A 20 -5.34 8.79 7.33
C ILE A 20 -4.23 9.54 6.58
N PHE A 21 -3.35 8.83 5.89
CA PHE A 21 -2.15 9.42 5.28
C PHE A 21 -2.06 9.28 3.76
N GLY A 22 -3.20 9.01 3.11
CA GLY A 22 -3.33 9.01 1.65
C GLY A 22 -3.16 10.40 1.04
N SER A 23 -1.93 10.82 0.75
CA SER A 23 -1.63 12.09 0.10
C SER A 23 -1.27 11.93 -1.37
N HIS A 24 -1.86 12.75 -2.25
CA HIS A 24 -1.49 12.80 -3.67
C HIS A 24 -0.01 13.18 -3.87
N LYS A 25 0.53 14.05 -3.01
CA LYS A 25 1.95 14.43 -3.06
C LYS A 25 2.85 13.23 -2.77
N LEU A 26 2.50 12.43 -1.77
CA LEU A 26 3.24 11.21 -1.42
C LEU A 26 3.14 10.17 -2.54
N ALA A 27 1.98 10.04 -3.19
CA ALA A 27 1.81 9.19 -4.35
C ALA A 27 2.72 9.60 -5.52
N ILE A 28 2.88 10.89 -5.79
CA ILE A 28 3.84 11.38 -6.80
C ILE A 28 5.28 11.07 -6.37
N LEU A 29 5.61 11.34 -5.10
CA LEU A 29 6.95 11.14 -4.55
C LEU A 29 7.43 9.68 -4.66
N LYS A 30 6.56 8.71 -4.35
CA LYS A 30 6.80 7.26 -4.50
C LYS A 30 7.14 6.84 -5.94
N ARG A 31 6.82 7.69 -6.92
CA ARG A 31 7.05 7.45 -8.35
C ARG A 31 8.09 8.41 -8.94
N GLY A 32 8.86 9.11 -8.10
CA GLY A 32 9.90 10.03 -8.52
C GLY A 32 10.94 9.38 -9.46
N SER A 33 11.54 10.20 -10.32
CA SER A 33 12.57 9.75 -11.28
C SER A 33 13.87 9.31 -10.58
N GLY A 34 14.26 9.99 -9.50
CA GLY A 34 15.43 9.67 -8.69
C GLY A 34 15.19 8.55 -7.67
N PHE A 35 16.17 7.66 -7.51
CA PHE A 35 16.13 6.57 -6.52
C PHE A 35 15.90 7.08 -5.10
N LEU A 36 16.65 8.11 -4.67
CA LEU A 36 16.53 8.67 -3.32
C LEU A 36 15.14 9.30 -3.08
N THR A 37 14.61 10.02 -4.07
CA THR A 37 13.28 10.63 -4.02
C THR A 37 12.19 9.57 -3.90
N GLN A 38 12.29 8.50 -4.69
CA GLN A 38 11.36 7.38 -4.61
C GLN A 38 11.47 6.67 -3.26
N MET A 39 12.69 6.34 -2.83
CA MET A 39 12.94 5.63 -1.59
C MET A 39 12.43 6.41 -0.39
N SER A 40 12.65 7.74 -0.33
CA SER A 40 12.12 8.56 0.77
C SER A 40 10.59 8.54 0.81
N GLY A 41 9.92 8.58 -0.35
CA GLY A 41 8.47 8.40 -0.43
C GLY A 41 8.00 7.04 0.12
N GLN A 42 8.70 5.95 -0.22
CA GLN A 42 8.38 4.63 0.30
C GLN A 42 8.66 4.50 1.80
N MET A 43 9.77 5.05 2.28
CA MET A 43 10.14 5.03 3.70
C MET A 43 9.09 5.77 4.53
N ILE A 44 8.70 6.98 4.13
CA ILE A 44 7.71 7.79 4.86
C ILE A 44 6.38 7.04 4.94
N HIS A 45 5.90 6.51 3.82
CA HIS A 45 4.65 5.78 3.77
C HIS A 45 4.72 4.47 4.58
N GLY A 46 5.79 3.69 4.38
CA GLY A 46 6.04 2.47 5.15
C GLY A 46 6.12 2.73 6.64
N LEU A 47 6.78 3.82 7.09
CA LEU A 47 6.88 4.18 8.51
C LEU A 47 5.52 4.44 9.14
N ILE A 48 4.60 5.07 8.40
CA ILE A 48 3.23 5.28 8.87
C ILE A 48 2.53 3.94 9.09
N HIS A 49 2.64 3.02 8.13
CA HIS A 49 2.05 1.69 8.28
C HIS A 49 2.71 0.87 9.40
N GLY A 50 4.04 0.91 9.50
CA GLY A 50 4.80 0.26 10.57
C GLY A 50 4.43 0.81 11.96
N PHE A 51 4.29 2.13 12.08
CA PHE A 51 3.82 2.78 13.31
C PHE A 51 2.41 2.32 13.69
N MET A 52 1.46 2.37 12.74
CA MET A 52 0.09 1.92 12.98
C MET A 52 0.03 0.44 13.33
N ALA A 53 0.86 -0.39 12.70
CA ALA A 53 0.97 -1.81 13.02
C ALA A 53 1.51 -2.03 14.43
N GLY A 54 2.54 -1.27 14.85
CA GLY A 54 3.07 -1.31 16.21
C GLY A 54 2.02 -0.94 17.25
N VAL A 55 1.26 0.14 17.02
CA VAL A 55 0.16 0.54 17.91
C VAL A 55 -0.91 -0.54 17.99
N MET A 56 -1.37 -1.06 16.85
CA MET A 56 -2.42 -2.08 16.81
C MET A 56 -1.97 -3.40 17.45
N LEU A 57 -0.74 -3.86 17.17
CA LEU A 57 -0.20 -5.07 17.78
C LEU A 57 0.04 -4.90 19.28
N TYR A 58 0.49 -3.73 19.73
CA TYR A 58 0.64 -3.43 21.16
C TYR A 58 -0.69 -3.49 21.91
N LEU A 59 -1.78 -3.06 21.26
CA LEU A 59 -3.14 -3.14 21.78
C LEU A 59 -3.78 -4.54 21.63
N CYS A 60 -3.16 -5.44 20.88
CA CYS A 60 -3.66 -6.79 20.66
C CYS A 60 -3.44 -7.65 21.92
N PRO A 61 -4.51 -8.16 22.57
CA PRO A 61 -4.36 -8.92 23.80
C PRO A 61 -3.47 -10.16 23.63
N GLY A 62 -2.49 -10.30 24.52
CA GLY A 62 -1.58 -11.46 24.55
C GLY A 62 -0.48 -11.44 23.49
N GLU A 63 -0.29 -10.34 22.76
CA GLU A 63 0.82 -10.17 21.83
C GLU A 63 2.02 -9.50 22.49
N GLN A 64 3.19 -10.15 22.44
CA GLN A 64 4.42 -9.65 23.07
C GLN A 64 5.47 -9.23 22.04
N ASP A 65 5.40 -9.76 20.81
CA ASP A 65 6.32 -9.49 19.72
C ASP A 65 5.84 -8.31 18.83
N TRP A 66 5.10 -7.36 19.41
CA TRP A 66 4.47 -6.25 18.69
C TRP A 66 5.48 -5.42 17.87
N LEU A 67 6.68 -5.18 18.42
CA LEU A 67 7.73 -4.42 17.75
C LEU A 67 8.30 -5.19 16.55
N LYS A 68 8.51 -6.49 16.72
CA LYS A 68 8.98 -7.39 15.66
C LYS A 68 7.97 -7.44 14.51
N GLY A 69 6.68 -7.53 14.83
CA GLY A 69 5.59 -7.47 13.84
C GLY A 69 5.53 -6.14 13.10
N ALA A 70 5.70 -5.02 13.81
CA ALA A 70 5.77 -3.68 13.22
C ALA A 70 6.95 -3.52 12.25
N VAL A 71 8.14 -3.99 12.64
CA VAL A 71 9.34 -3.95 11.80
C VAL A 71 9.19 -4.83 10.57
N PHE A 72 8.65 -6.05 10.71
CA PHE A 72 8.39 -6.91 9.55
C PHE A 72 7.39 -6.27 8.58
N LEU A 73 6.30 -5.71 9.11
CA LEU A 73 5.32 -5.02 8.28
C LEU A 73 5.95 -3.85 7.54
N PHE A 74 6.72 -3.01 8.24
CA PHE A 74 7.45 -1.90 7.63
C PHE A 74 8.32 -2.37 6.45
N CYS A 75 9.19 -3.36 6.68
CA CYS A 75 10.11 -3.86 5.67
C CYS A 75 9.39 -4.44 4.45
N ILE A 76 8.36 -5.27 4.68
CA ILE A 76 7.61 -5.90 3.59
C ILE A 76 6.77 -4.88 2.83
N HIS A 77 6.12 -3.94 3.54
CA HIS A 77 5.31 -2.88 2.92
C HIS A 77 6.15 -2.03 1.99
N VAL A 78 7.32 -1.55 2.46
CA VAL A 78 8.27 -0.81 1.62
C VAL A 78 8.64 -1.60 0.37
N PHE A 79 8.93 -2.89 0.52
CA PHE A 79 9.36 -3.74 -0.59
C PHE A 79 8.27 -3.93 -1.64
N ILE A 80 7.05 -4.27 -1.22
CA ILE A 80 5.88 -4.41 -2.11
C ILE A 80 5.65 -3.09 -2.86
N ASP A 81 5.66 -1.98 -2.13
CA ASP A 81 5.41 -0.66 -2.71
C ASP A 81 6.50 -0.23 -3.69
N LEU A 82 7.76 -0.57 -3.41
CA LEU A 82 8.88 -0.30 -4.31
C LEU A 82 8.72 -1.06 -5.62
N ILE A 83 8.34 -2.34 -5.57
CA ILE A 83 8.05 -3.15 -6.76
C ILE A 83 6.91 -2.53 -7.54
N ARG A 84 5.78 -2.25 -6.87
CA ARG A 84 4.61 -1.63 -7.49
C ARG A 84 4.97 -0.32 -8.18
N SER A 85 5.62 0.59 -7.45
CA SER A 85 5.89 1.94 -7.94
C SER A 85 6.92 1.94 -9.07
N ASN A 86 7.88 1.01 -9.06
CA ASN A 86 8.79 0.81 -10.19
C ASN A 86 8.08 0.22 -11.41
N THR A 87 7.16 -0.71 -11.21
CA THR A 87 6.33 -1.28 -12.28
C THR A 87 5.48 -0.20 -12.94
N GLU A 88 4.78 0.61 -12.14
CA GLU A 88 3.99 1.74 -12.63
C GLU A 88 4.86 2.79 -13.34
N LYS A 89 6.05 3.12 -12.80
CA LYS A 89 7.00 4.05 -13.44
C LYS A 89 7.44 3.56 -14.82
N ARG A 90 7.73 2.27 -14.97
CA ARG A 90 8.13 1.67 -16.25
C ARG A 90 7.02 1.69 -17.30
N LEU A 91 5.77 1.51 -16.87
CA LEU A 91 4.62 1.43 -17.77
C LEU A 91 4.00 2.79 -18.11
N PHE A 92 3.97 3.71 -17.14
CA PHE A 92 3.20 4.97 -17.26
C PHE A 92 4.07 6.23 -17.16
N GLY A 93 5.36 6.09 -16.85
CA GLY A 93 6.33 7.18 -16.72
C GLY A 93 6.52 7.69 -15.28
N PRO A 94 7.63 8.40 -15.01
CA PRO A 94 7.96 8.89 -13.68
C PRO A 94 7.03 10.03 -13.24
N GLY A 95 6.74 10.08 -11.94
CA GLY A 95 5.91 11.12 -11.30
C GLY A 95 4.42 11.07 -11.67
N LYS A 96 4.01 10.15 -12.56
CA LYS A 96 2.64 10.03 -13.02
C LYS A 96 1.88 8.98 -12.22
N VAL A 97 0.78 9.40 -11.61
CA VAL A 97 -0.25 8.47 -11.12
C VAL A 97 -1.18 8.18 -12.29
N HIS A 98 -1.15 6.95 -12.81
CA HIS A 98 -1.88 6.61 -14.04
C HIS A 98 -3.38 6.89 -13.92
N VAL A 99 -4.03 6.40 -12.87
CA VAL A 99 -5.45 6.67 -12.57
C VAL A 99 -5.58 6.97 -11.08
N LYS A 100 -6.22 8.09 -10.72
CA LYS A 100 -6.60 8.37 -9.33
C LYS A 100 -7.83 7.54 -8.96
N ARG A 101 -7.93 7.11 -7.70
CA ARG A 101 -9.11 6.39 -7.19
C ARG A 101 -10.41 7.18 -7.45
N SER A 102 -10.40 8.50 -7.25
CA SER A 102 -11.55 9.38 -7.54
C SER A 102 -11.92 9.39 -9.02
N GLU A 103 -10.94 9.51 -9.92
CA GLU A 103 -11.16 9.49 -11.37
C GLU A 103 -11.77 8.16 -11.83
N PHE A 104 -11.33 7.04 -11.23
CA PHE A 104 -11.90 5.72 -11.51
C PHE A 104 -13.37 5.61 -11.06
N PHE A 105 -13.70 6.09 -9.86
CA PHE A 105 -15.09 6.11 -9.39
C PHE A 105 -15.98 7.04 -10.21
N ASP A 106 -15.45 8.19 -10.64
CA ASP A 106 -16.17 9.09 -11.55
C ASP A 106 -16.42 8.42 -12.89
N TRP A 107 -15.46 7.65 -13.42
CA TRP A 107 -15.64 6.86 -14.63
C TRP A 107 -16.70 5.77 -14.47
N ILE A 108 -16.69 4.98 -13.38
CA ILE A 108 -17.73 3.98 -13.08
C ILE A 108 -19.12 4.63 -13.02
N ARG A 109 -19.21 5.86 -12.50
CA ARG A 109 -20.47 6.61 -12.39
C ARG A 109 -20.87 7.35 -13.68
N GLY A 110 -20.10 7.21 -14.77
CA GLY A 110 -20.35 7.89 -16.04
C GLY A 110 -20.05 9.39 -16.04
N LYS A 111 -19.27 9.88 -15.07
CA LYS A 111 -18.93 11.31 -14.85
C LYS A 111 -17.47 11.65 -15.21
N THR A 112 -16.78 10.82 -15.98
CA THR A 112 -15.36 11.06 -16.31
C THR A 112 -15.19 12.33 -17.14
N LYS A 113 -14.12 13.09 -16.83
CA LYS A 113 -13.69 14.25 -17.62
C LYS A 113 -12.66 13.89 -18.70
N ASP A 114 -12.08 12.70 -18.62
CA ASP A 114 -11.02 12.22 -19.51
C ASP A 114 -11.25 10.73 -19.84
N PRO A 115 -12.08 10.42 -20.84
CA PRO A 115 -12.40 9.05 -21.21
C PRO A 115 -11.23 8.32 -21.90
N GLU A 116 -10.31 9.03 -22.54
CA GLU A 116 -9.14 8.43 -23.20
C GLU A 116 -8.16 7.82 -22.19
N LYS A 117 -7.96 8.49 -21.05
CA LYS A 117 -7.18 7.99 -19.92
C LYS A 117 -7.76 6.70 -19.31
N MET A 118 -9.06 6.45 -19.52
CA MET A 118 -9.78 5.25 -19.07
C MET A 118 -9.86 4.16 -20.15
N ASN A 119 -9.01 4.22 -21.18
CA ASN A 119 -8.91 3.16 -22.19
C ASN A 119 -8.71 1.79 -21.51
N PHE A 120 -9.60 0.84 -21.84
CA PHE A 120 -9.67 -0.48 -21.24
C PHE A 120 -8.33 -1.25 -21.29
N ASN A 121 -7.52 -1.04 -22.33
CA ASN A 121 -6.23 -1.71 -22.47
C ASN A 121 -5.17 -1.26 -21.45
N ASN A 122 -5.22 0.00 -21.03
CA ASN A 122 -4.34 0.52 -19.97
C ASN A 122 -4.95 0.29 -18.59
N LEU A 123 -6.27 0.40 -18.49
CA LEU A 123 -7.02 0.20 -17.27
C LEU A 123 -6.92 -1.23 -16.73
N LYS A 124 -6.94 -2.25 -17.62
CA LYS A 124 -6.78 -3.66 -17.21
C LYS A 124 -5.41 -3.92 -16.56
N ILE A 125 -4.35 -3.31 -17.09
CA ILE A 125 -2.99 -3.44 -16.57
C ILE A 125 -2.89 -2.74 -15.22
N TRP A 126 -3.44 -1.53 -15.11
CA TRP A 126 -3.52 -0.81 -13.85
C TRP A 126 -4.33 -1.57 -12.79
N LEU A 127 -5.48 -2.16 -13.15
CA LEU A 127 -6.28 -3.01 -12.25
C LEU A 127 -5.48 -4.23 -11.78
N LEU A 128 -4.79 -4.91 -12.69
CA LEU A 128 -3.95 -6.06 -12.35
C LEU A 128 -2.86 -5.68 -11.35
N ILE A 129 -2.16 -4.55 -11.56
CA ILE A 129 -1.16 -4.05 -10.61
C ILE A 129 -1.77 -3.83 -9.23
N ASN A 130 -2.95 -3.23 -9.14
CA ASN A 130 -3.62 -3.01 -7.86
C ASN A 130 -4.06 -4.34 -7.20
N ILE A 131 -4.56 -5.31 -7.98
CA ILE A 131 -4.94 -6.62 -7.44
C ILE A 131 -3.73 -7.33 -6.86
N VAL A 132 -2.62 -7.37 -7.61
CA VAL A 132 -1.37 -8.01 -7.17
C VAL A 132 -0.80 -7.30 -5.94
N ASP A 133 -0.85 -5.96 -5.91
CA ASP A 133 -0.43 -5.15 -4.78
C ASP A 133 -1.24 -5.47 -3.51
N GLN A 134 -2.57 -5.44 -3.60
CA GLN A 134 -3.44 -5.71 -2.45
C GLN A 134 -3.34 -7.17 -1.98
N ALA A 135 -3.26 -8.12 -2.91
CA ALA A 135 -3.01 -9.52 -2.58
C ALA A 135 -1.66 -9.70 -1.86
N SER A 136 -0.61 -9.02 -2.33
CA SER A 136 0.71 -9.08 -1.69
C SER A 136 0.69 -8.56 -0.27
N HIS A 137 -0.04 -7.46 -0.01
CA HIS A 137 -0.23 -6.94 1.34
C HIS A 137 -1.02 -7.92 2.20
N ILE A 138 -2.15 -8.47 1.73
CA ILE A 138 -2.95 -9.43 2.51
C ILE A 138 -2.14 -10.69 2.86
N ILE A 139 -1.39 -11.23 1.89
CA ILE A 139 -0.52 -12.39 2.08
C ILE A 139 0.59 -12.06 3.10
N SER A 140 1.18 -10.86 3.04
CA SER A 140 2.22 -10.48 4.00
C SER A 140 1.68 -10.33 5.41
N LEU A 141 0.49 -9.76 5.60
CA LEU A 141 -0.16 -9.69 6.90
C LEU A 141 -0.36 -11.10 7.48
N TYR A 142 -0.85 -12.03 6.66
CA TYR A 142 -0.99 -13.43 7.09
C TYR A 142 0.36 -14.06 7.43
N ALA A 143 1.39 -13.87 6.60
CA ALA A 143 2.73 -14.41 6.87
C ALA A 143 3.31 -13.87 8.19
N ILE A 144 3.17 -12.58 8.47
CA ILE A 144 3.60 -11.96 9.73
C ILE A 144 2.92 -12.64 10.91
N THR A 145 1.62 -12.94 10.82
CA THR A 145 0.89 -13.64 11.91
C THR A 145 1.44 -15.04 12.23
N GLN A 146 2.17 -15.65 11.30
CA GLN A 146 2.85 -16.93 11.53
C GLN A 146 4.25 -16.76 12.14
N LEU A 147 4.90 -15.61 11.90
CA LEU A 147 6.28 -15.31 12.30
C LEU A 147 6.42 -14.71 13.71
N ILE A 148 5.38 -14.02 14.19
CA ILE A 148 5.35 -13.40 15.53
C ILE A 148 4.62 -14.26 16.57
N ARG A 149 4.45 -15.56 16.28
CA ARG A 149 3.84 -16.54 17.20
C ARG A 149 4.67 -16.70 18.46
#